data_AF-A0A822G4T8-F1
#
_entry.id   AF-A0A822G4T8-F1
#
_cell.length_a   1.000
_cell.length_b   1.000
_cell.length_c   1.000
_cell.angle_alpha   90.00
_cell.angle_beta   90.00
_cell.angle_gamma   90.00
#
_symmetry.space_group_name_H-M   'P 1'
#
loop_
_entity.id
_entity.type
_entity.pdbx_description
1 polymer ?
#
loop_
_entity_poly.entity_id
_entity_poly.type
_entity_poly.pdbx_seq_one_letter_code
_entity_poly.pdbx_strand_id
1 'polypeptide(L)'
;SLFDRLFSRHGLDLTSSLQILIELYVRWLTTNSNNLCLQLKYELIRSFIYLSDLFTSSQQLSNLYDLCDEYFRTWFDEDDLMISLISYGLCKSGILLGQTTKEYNELYIRLIERNFKLISKNHT
;
A
#
# COMPACT_ATOMS: atom_id res chain seq x y z
N SER A 1 18.83 1.46 12.08
CA SER A 1 18.66 2.34 10.90
C SER A 1 19.11 3.78 11.25
N LEU A 2 19.22 4.70 10.29
CA LEU A 2 19.53 6.13 10.56
C LEU A 2 18.40 6.79 11.38
N PHE A 3 17.18 6.31 11.19
CA PHE A 3 15.99 6.67 11.93
C PHE A 3 16.09 6.28 13.41
N ASP A 4 16.48 5.05 13.75
CA ASP A 4 16.62 4.62 15.16
C ASP A 4 17.59 5.52 15.95
N ARG A 5 18.64 6.03 15.28
CA ARG A 5 19.64 6.92 15.86
C ARG A 5 19.13 8.35 16.07
N LEU A 6 18.27 8.85 15.19
CA LEU A 6 17.61 10.15 15.37
C LEU A 6 16.54 10.06 16.47
N PHE A 7 15.81 8.95 16.56
CA PHE A 7 14.73 8.79 17.55
C PHE A 7 15.21 8.56 18.97
N SER A 8 16.27 7.75 19.14
CA SER A 8 16.92 7.57 20.44
C SER A 8 17.47 8.89 21.00
N ARG A 9 17.83 9.84 20.12
CA ARG A 9 18.30 11.19 20.51
C ARG A 9 17.17 12.14 20.92
N HIS A 10 15.93 11.89 20.49
CA HIS A 10 14.79 12.79 20.74
C HIS A 10 13.71 12.17 21.64
N GLY A 11 13.85 10.91 22.05
CA GLY A 11 12.90 10.25 22.96
C GLY A 11 11.52 9.99 22.36
N LEU A 12 11.43 9.90 21.02
CA LEU A 12 10.16 9.72 20.30
C LEU A 12 9.87 8.23 20.08
N ASP A 13 8.70 7.77 20.55
CA ASP A 13 8.20 6.40 20.28
C ASP A 13 7.45 6.36 18.95
N LEU A 14 8.19 5.98 17.90
CA LEU A 14 7.66 5.80 16.56
C LEU A 14 6.81 4.53 16.45
N THR A 15 7.09 3.50 17.24
CA THR A 15 6.45 2.20 17.09
C THR A 15 4.98 2.28 17.48
N SER A 16 4.66 2.93 18.61
CA SER A 16 3.27 3.14 19.02
C SER A 16 2.51 4.09 18.09
N SER A 17 3.14 5.21 17.70
CA SER A 17 2.51 6.18 16.79
C SER A 17 2.22 5.61 15.41
N LEU A 18 3.15 4.82 14.84
CA LEU A 18 2.90 4.07 13.60
C LEU A 18 1.81 3.03 13.78
N GLN A 19 1.82 2.27 14.88
CA GLN A 19 0.80 1.26 15.12
C GLN A 19 -0.61 1.88 15.17
N ILE A 20 -0.77 3.03 15.85
CA ILE A 20 -2.02 3.77 15.89
C ILE A 20 -2.45 4.24 14.48
N LEU A 21 -1.51 4.75 13.67
CA LEU A 21 -1.81 5.18 12.30
C LEU A 21 -2.26 3.99 11.43
N ILE A 22 -1.60 2.85 11.55
CA ILE A 22 -1.92 1.63 10.81
C ILE A 22 -3.33 1.15 11.18
N GLU A 23 -3.64 1.08 12.48
CA GLU A 23 -4.97 0.69 12.95
C GLU A 23 -6.07 1.64 12.46
N LEU A 24 -5.78 2.96 12.48
CA LEU A 24 -6.69 3.97 11.97
C LEU A 24 -6.94 3.79 10.47
N TYR A 25 -5.87 3.61 9.68
CA TYR A 25 -5.96 3.47 8.24
C TYR A 25 -6.69 2.20 7.84
N VAL A 26 -6.36 1.06 8.45
CA VAL A 26 -7.05 -0.21 8.23
C VAL A 26 -8.53 -0.06 8.56
N ARG A 27 -8.89 0.53 9.71
CA ARG A 27 -10.29 0.76 10.09
C ARG A 27 -11.03 1.66 9.10
N TRP A 28 -10.40 2.74 8.66
CA TRP A 28 -11.01 3.68 7.72
C TRP A 28 -11.21 3.09 6.34
N LEU A 29 -10.23 2.33 5.86
CA LEU A 29 -10.23 1.73 4.53
C LEU A 29 -11.02 0.42 4.45
N THR A 30 -11.39 -0.21 5.57
CA THR A 30 -12.23 -1.42 5.59
C THR A 30 -13.66 -1.09 6.05
N THR A 31 -13.82 -0.58 7.27
CA THR A 31 -15.12 -0.45 7.93
C THR A 31 -15.87 0.82 7.50
N ASN A 32 -15.15 1.92 7.27
CA ASN A 32 -15.74 3.22 6.92
C ASN A 32 -15.56 3.59 5.45
N SER A 33 -15.11 2.65 4.62
CA SER A 33 -14.68 2.92 3.25
C SER A 33 -15.78 3.57 2.41
N ASN A 34 -17.03 3.12 2.54
CA ASN A 34 -18.16 3.67 1.76
C ASN A 34 -18.44 5.16 2.03
N ASN A 35 -18.01 5.69 3.19
CA ASN A 35 -18.24 7.09 3.58
C ASN A 35 -17.10 8.04 3.16
N LEU A 36 -15.99 7.50 2.64
CA LEU A 36 -14.83 8.30 2.23
C LEU A 36 -14.91 8.64 0.74
N CYS A 37 -14.61 9.89 0.38
CA CYS A 37 -14.45 10.26 -1.02
C CYS A 37 -13.22 9.58 -1.63
N LEU A 38 -13.23 9.42 -2.96
CA LEU A 38 -12.17 8.75 -3.71
C LEU A 38 -10.79 9.39 -3.45
N GLN A 39 -10.70 10.72 -3.42
CA GLN A 39 -9.42 11.41 -3.17
C GLN A 39 -8.84 11.09 -1.80
N LEU A 40 -9.68 11.03 -0.76
CA LEU A 40 -9.22 10.71 0.58
C LEU A 40 -8.76 9.26 0.68
N LYS A 41 -9.47 8.32 0.04
CA LYS A 41 -9.03 6.92 -0.05
C LYS A 41 -7.67 6.80 -0.75
N TYR A 42 -7.51 7.50 -1.87
CA TYR A 42 -6.25 7.54 -2.60
C TYR A 42 -5.10 8.00 -1.70
N GLU A 43 -5.26 9.14 -1.02
CA GLU A 43 -4.21 9.68 -0.15
C GLU A 43 -3.94 8.80 1.08
N LEU A 44 -4.96 8.14 1.65
CA LEU A 44 -4.78 7.19 2.75
C LEU A 44 -3.97 5.97 2.32
N ILE A 45 -4.32 5.35 1.19
CA ILE A 45 -3.57 4.20 0.65
C ILE A 45 -2.14 4.63 0.30
N ARG A 46 -1.97 5.80 -0.31
CA ARG A 46 -0.67 6.35 -0.66
C ARG A 46 0.19 6.56 0.58
N SER A 47 -0.36 7.19 1.62
CA SER A 47 0.30 7.36 2.91
C SER A 47 0.69 6.00 3.52
N PHE A 48 -0.21 5.02 3.50
CA PHE A 48 0.04 3.69 4.05
C PHE A 48 1.18 2.96 3.33
N ILE A 49 1.25 3.08 2.00
CA ILE A 49 2.34 2.53 1.18
C ILE A 49 3.68 3.22 1.48
N TYR A 50 3.70 4.54 1.70
CA TYR A 50 4.96 5.23 2.07
C TYR A 50 5.41 4.88 3.48
N LEU A 51 4.48 4.75 4.42
CA LEU A 51 4.79 4.35 5.79
C LEU A 51 5.29 2.90 5.87
N SER A 52 5.04 2.06 4.85
CA SER A 52 5.51 0.68 4.87
C SER A 52 7.03 0.50 4.88
N ASP A 53 7.78 1.56 4.52
CA ASP A 53 9.25 1.58 4.68
C ASP A 53 9.68 1.61 6.17
N LEU A 54 8.75 1.97 7.06
CA LEU A 54 8.97 2.03 8.51
C LEU A 54 8.37 0.83 9.23
N PHE A 55 7.72 -0.11 8.52
CA PHE A 55 7.14 -1.28 9.16
C PHE A 55 8.22 -2.20 9.68
N THR A 56 8.04 -2.67 10.91
CA THR A 56 8.96 -3.58 11.58
C THR A 56 8.39 -4.98 11.71
N SER A 57 7.07 -5.16 11.49
CA SER A 57 6.41 -6.46 11.59
C SER A 57 5.84 -6.93 10.26
N SER A 58 5.92 -8.25 10.04
CA SER A 58 5.29 -8.89 8.89
C SER A 58 3.77 -8.72 8.88
N GLN A 59 3.14 -8.60 10.05
CA GLN A 59 1.70 -8.33 10.14
C GLN A 59 1.32 -6.97 9.52
N GLN A 60 2.12 -5.92 9.74
CA GLN A 60 1.86 -4.61 9.16
C GLN A 60 1.98 -4.65 7.63
N LEU A 61 2.94 -5.41 7.10
CA LEU A 61 3.07 -5.65 5.66
C LEU A 61 1.92 -6.50 5.09
N SER A 62 1.47 -7.53 5.82
CA SER A 62 0.29 -8.33 5.44
C SER A 62 -0.95 -7.45 5.35
N ASN A 63 -1.19 -6.61 6.37
CA ASN A 63 -2.34 -5.69 6.37
C ASN A 63 -2.34 -4.77 5.15
N LEU A 64 -1.17 -4.29 4.71
CA LEU A 64 -1.05 -3.50 3.48
C LEU A 64 -1.34 -4.35 2.24
N TYR A 65 -0.78 -5.56 2.16
CA TYR A 65 -1.00 -6.48 1.04
C TYR A 65 -2.48 -6.83 0.89
N ASP A 66 -3.11 -7.28 1.98
CA ASP A 66 -4.50 -7.73 2.01
C ASP A 66 -5.46 -6.59 1.62
N LEU A 67 -5.18 -5.37 2.10
CA LEU A 67 -5.92 -4.18 1.73
C LEU A 67 -5.78 -3.90 0.23
N CYS A 68 -4.55 -3.84 -0.30
CA CYS A 68 -4.36 -3.58 -1.72
C CYS A 68 -4.98 -4.70 -2.61
N ASP A 69 -4.94 -5.96 -2.17
CA ASP A 69 -5.56 -7.10 -2.89
C ASP A 69 -7.10 -7.00 -2.91
N GLU A 70 -7.71 -6.64 -1.78
CA GLU A 70 -9.15 -6.38 -1.69
C GLU A 70 -9.58 -5.24 -2.63
N TYR A 71 -8.88 -4.11 -2.57
CA TYR A 71 -9.17 -2.97 -3.45
C TYR A 71 -8.91 -3.31 -4.93
N PHE A 72 -7.86 -4.07 -5.25
CA PHE A 72 -7.59 -4.48 -6.62
C PHE A 72 -8.71 -5.36 -7.19
N ARG A 73 -9.25 -6.29 -6.39
CA ARG A 73 -10.35 -7.17 -6.80
C ARG A 73 -11.68 -6.44 -6.96
N THR A 74 -11.92 -5.41 -6.15
CA THR A 74 -13.21 -4.71 -6.12
C THR A 74 -13.26 -3.55 -7.10
N TRP A 75 -12.15 -2.84 -7.34
CA TRP A 75 -12.13 -1.54 -8.03
C TRP A 75 -11.43 -1.59 -9.40
N PHE A 76 -11.31 -2.78 -9.99
CA PHE A 76 -10.51 -3.04 -11.19
C PHE A 76 -10.84 -2.16 -12.42
N ASP A 77 -11.98 -1.46 -12.42
CA ASP A 77 -12.51 -0.70 -13.56
C ASP A 77 -12.86 0.78 -13.28
N GLU A 78 -12.61 1.34 -12.08
CA GLU A 78 -13.15 2.66 -11.71
C GLU A 78 -12.20 3.85 -11.96
N ASP A 79 -10.90 3.73 -11.67
CA ASP A 79 -9.94 4.85 -11.75
C ASP A 79 -8.50 4.37 -12.02
N ASP A 80 -7.92 4.77 -13.15
CA ASP A 80 -6.58 4.35 -13.59
C ASP A 80 -5.45 4.78 -12.63
N LEU A 81 -5.59 5.94 -11.97
CA LEU A 81 -4.61 6.46 -11.01
C LEU A 81 -4.65 5.62 -9.73
N MET A 82 -5.86 5.31 -9.24
CA MET A 82 -6.07 4.48 -8.06
C MET A 82 -5.55 3.05 -8.29
N ILE A 83 -5.84 2.47 -9.46
CA ILE A 83 -5.34 1.13 -9.83
C ILE A 83 -3.80 1.11 -9.89
N SER A 84 -3.19 2.18 -10.41
CA SER A 84 -1.73 2.30 -10.44
C SER A 84 -1.12 2.33 -9.03
N LEU A 85 -1.75 3.07 -8.11
CA LEU A 85 -1.33 3.14 -6.72
C LEU A 85 -1.47 1.78 -6.01
N ILE A 86 -2.62 1.11 -6.17
CA ILE A 86 -2.90 -0.19 -5.56
C ILE A 86 -1.94 -1.25 -6.09
N SER A 87 -1.68 -1.26 -7.40
CA SER A 87 -0.72 -2.17 -8.03
C SER A 87 0.68 -2.00 -7.45
N TYR A 88 1.11 -0.75 -7.24
CA TYR A 88 2.39 -0.47 -6.58
C TYR A 88 2.42 -1.00 -5.15
N GLY A 89 1.33 -0.79 -4.39
CA GLY A 89 1.17 -1.33 -3.05
C GLY A 89 1.30 -2.85 -2.99
N LEU A 90 0.56 -3.57 -3.85
CA LEU A 90 0.61 -5.03 -3.98
C LEU A 90 2.01 -5.56 -4.29
N CYS A 91 2.68 -4.99 -5.29
CA CYS A 91 4.02 -5.42 -5.67
C CYS A 91 5.01 -5.16 -4.52
N LYS A 92 4.96 -3.98 -3.89
CA LYS A 92 5.88 -3.61 -2.81
C LYS A 92 5.70 -4.53 -1.60
N SER A 93 4.48 -4.67 -1.08
CA SER A 93 4.23 -5.48 0.11
C SER A 93 4.43 -6.97 -0.16
N GLY A 94 4.00 -7.47 -1.32
CA GLY A 94 4.17 -8.87 -1.70
C GLY A 94 5.65 -9.30 -1.79
N ILE A 95 6.49 -8.48 -2.43
CA ILE A 95 7.94 -8.73 -2.50
C ILE A 95 8.57 -8.69 -1.10
N LEU A 96 8.21 -7.70 -0.27
CA LEU A 96 8.71 -7.59 1.12
C LEU A 96 8.27 -8.75 2.01
N LEU A 97 7.12 -9.36 1.73
CA LEU A 97 6.63 -10.58 2.39
C LEU A 97 7.28 -11.86 1.84
N GLY A 98 8.11 -11.76 0.80
CA GLY A 98 8.74 -12.93 0.16
C GLY A 98 7.77 -13.77 -0.68
N GLN A 99 6.67 -13.18 -1.15
CA GLN A 99 5.70 -13.84 -2.02
C GLN A 99 6.25 -13.96 -3.46
N THR A 100 7.25 -14.83 -3.66
CA THR A 100 7.97 -14.95 -4.93
C THR A 100 7.69 -16.26 -5.67
N THR A 101 6.57 -16.93 -5.36
CA THR A 101 6.15 -18.11 -6.13
C THR A 101 5.85 -17.70 -7.58
N LYS A 102 5.80 -18.69 -8.48
CA LYS A 102 5.56 -18.44 -9.91
C LYS A 102 4.26 -17.66 -10.13
N GLU A 103 3.21 -18.00 -9.39
CA GLU A 103 1.88 -17.40 -9.45
C GLU A 103 1.91 -15.91 -9.08
N TYR A 104 2.61 -15.57 -7.99
CA TYR A 104 2.79 -14.18 -7.57
C TYR A 104 3.62 -13.37 -8.59
N ASN A 105 4.69 -13.95 -9.12
CA ASN A 105 5.50 -13.27 -10.13
C ASN A 105 4.70 -12.98 -11.41
N GLU A 106 3.88 -13.93 -11.87
CA GLU A 106 2.99 -13.73 -13.01
C GLU A 106 1.92 -12.67 -12.74
N LEU A 107 1.41 -12.58 -11.51
CA LEU A 107 0.52 -11.50 -11.09
C LEU A 107 1.24 -10.14 -11.17
N TYR A 108 2.43 -10.01 -10.56
CA TYR A 108 3.16 -8.75 -10.53
C TYR A 108 3.57 -8.27 -11.92
N ILE A 109 4.00 -9.18 -12.81
CA ILE A 109 4.29 -8.85 -14.21
C ILE A 109 3.05 -8.27 -14.90
N ARG A 110 1.88 -8.91 -14.76
CA ARG A 110 0.63 -8.41 -15.36
C ARG A 110 0.23 -7.03 -14.82
N LEU A 111 0.39 -6.80 -13.52
CA LEU A 111 0.13 -5.50 -12.90
C LEU A 111 1.06 -4.42 -13.47
N ILE A 112 2.36 -4.72 -13.56
CA ILE A 112 3.37 -3.80 -14.09
C ILE A 112 3.09 -3.47 -15.56
N GLU A 113 2.82 -4.47 -16.40
CA GLU A 113 2.48 -4.28 -17.81
C GLU A 113 1.22 -3.43 -18.01
N ARG A 114 0.18 -3.66 -17.20
CA ARG A 114 -1.04 -2.84 -17.22
C ARG A 114 -0.71 -1.37 -16.94
N ASN A 115 0.06 -1.10 -15.89
CA ASN A 115 0.42 0.27 -15.51
C ASN A 115 1.26 0.98 -16.57
N PHE A 116 2.22 0.28 -17.20
CA PHE A 116 2.97 0.84 -18.33
C PHE A 116 2.07 1.21 -19.51
N LYS A 117 1.08 0.37 -19.83
CA LYS A 117 0.11 0.68 -20.90
C LYS A 117 -0.72 1.92 -20.57
N LEU A 118 -1.16 2.08 -19.32
CA LEU A 118 -1.90 3.29 -18.88
C LEU A 118 -1.05 4.55 -19.05
N ILE A 119 0.21 4.52 -18.61
CA ILE A 119 1.15 5.63 -18.77
C ILE A 119 1.33 5.97 -20.26
N SER A 120 1.50 4.96 -21.13
CA SER A 120 1.67 5.21 -22.56
C SER A 120 0.46 5.87 -23.23
N LYS A 121 -0.76 5.60 -22.77
CA LYS A 121 -1.99 6.22 -23.30
C LYS A 121 -2.10 7.69 -22.93
N ASN A 122 -1.59 8.09 -21.76
CA ASN A 122 -1.68 9.47 -21.29
C ASN A 122 -0.70 10.43 -21.98
N HIS A 123 0.24 9.90 -22.79
CA HIS A 123 1.25 10.66 -23.53
C HIS A 123 0.99 10.74 -25.04
N THR A 124 -0.16 10.26 -25.52
CA THR A 124 -0.62 10.36 -26.92
C THR A 124 -1.94 11.12 -26.99
#